data_AF-A0A4Y9JT65-F1
#
_entry.id   AF-A0A4Y9JT65-F1
#
_cell.length_a   1.000
_cell.length_b   1.000
_cell.length_c   1.000
_cell.angle_alpha   90.00
_cell.angle_beta   90.00
_cell.angle_gamma   90.00
#
_symmetry.space_group_name_H-M   'P 1'
#
loop_
_entity.id
_entity.type
_entity.pdbx_description
1 polymer ?
#
loop_
_entity_poly.entity_id
_entity_poly.type
_entity_poly.pdbx_seq_one_letter_code
_entity_poly.pdbx_strand_id
1 'polypeptide(L)'
;MSQRQAIFDYVAQQYAVALEYLWAKLPSYAVLRHCNKKGKWFALIANVSKTKLGLTGEGTADILNIKCEPDVVSILRQDKNVLPAYHMNKRHWLTIVLDSDFELDEIYKLLDWSYRLTLK
;
A
#
# COMPACT_ATOMS: atom_id res chain seq x y z
N MET A 1 2.25 -14.94 11.12
CA MET A 1 1.82 -14.57 9.75
C MET A 1 2.27 -13.14 9.53
N SER A 2 2.93 -12.80 8.41
CA SER A 2 3.34 -11.41 8.16
C SER A 2 2.14 -10.56 7.74
N GLN A 3 2.20 -9.24 7.97
CA GLN A 3 1.13 -8.35 7.51
C GLN A 3 0.94 -8.41 6.00
N ARG A 4 2.03 -8.60 5.24
CA ARG A 4 1.97 -8.80 3.79
C ARG A 4 1.03 -9.94 3.39
N GLN A 5 1.20 -11.11 3.99
CA GLN A 5 0.37 -12.28 3.66
C GLN A 5 -1.09 -12.03 4.09
N ALA A 6 -1.29 -11.43 5.26
CA ALA A 6 -2.63 -11.10 5.75
C ALA A 6 -3.37 -10.08 4.83
N ILE A 7 -2.65 -9.15 4.21
CA ILE A 7 -3.22 -8.22 3.22
C ILE A 7 -3.55 -8.96 1.92
N PHE A 8 -2.67 -9.85 1.45
CA PHE A 8 -2.93 -10.64 0.24
C PHE A 8 -4.18 -11.50 0.39
N ASP A 9 -4.32 -12.17 1.53
CA ASP A 9 -5.49 -13.00 1.82
C ASP A 9 -6.75 -12.15 1.94
N TYR A 10 -6.68 -11.00 2.63
CA TYR A 10 -7.79 -10.07 2.73
C TYR A 10 -8.25 -9.55 1.35
N VAL A 11 -7.33 -9.13 0.49
CA VAL A 11 -7.65 -8.65 -0.87
C VAL A 11 -8.32 -9.75 -1.69
N ALA A 12 -7.79 -10.98 -1.63
CA ALA A 12 -8.34 -12.10 -2.37
C ALA A 12 -9.76 -12.45 -1.90
N GLN A 13 -9.99 -12.46 -0.58
CA GLN A 13 -11.28 -12.81 0.02
C GLN A 13 -12.33 -11.70 -0.09
N GLN A 14 -11.95 -10.46 0.23
CA GLN A 14 -12.87 -9.32 0.31
C GLN A 14 -13.19 -8.70 -1.04
N TYR A 15 -12.20 -8.65 -1.96
CA TYR A 15 -12.33 -7.95 -3.24
C TYR A 15 -12.36 -8.87 -4.45
N ALA A 16 -12.07 -10.16 -4.28
CA ALA A 16 -11.86 -11.10 -5.39
C ALA A 16 -10.84 -10.60 -6.42
N VAL A 17 -9.80 -9.89 -5.96
CA VAL A 17 -8.73 -9.32 -6.79
C VAL A 17 -7.49 -10.19 -6.69
N ALA A 18 -6.91 -10.54 -7.84
CA ALA A 18 -5.62 -11.20 -7.92
C ALA A 18 -4.46 -10.19 -7.83
N LEU A 19 -3.34 -10.63 -7.26
CA LEU A 19 -2.10 -9.84 -7.23
C LEU A 19 -1.45 -9.84 -8.61
N GLU A 20 -1.02 -8.68 -9.09
CA GLU A 20 -0.31 -8.56 -10.36
C GLU A 20 1.14 -8.12 -10.18
N TYR A 21 2.06 -8.79 -10.88
CA TYR A 21 3.50 -8.53 -10.81
C TYR A 21 4.00 -7.98 -12.14
N LEU A 22 3.95 -6.66 -12.29
CA LEU A 22 4.15 -6.01 -13.59
C LEU A 22 5.62 -5.85 -13.99
N TRP A 23 6.56 -6.07 -13.06
CA TRP A 23 7.97 -5.78 -13.26
C TRP A 23 8.85 -7.01 -13.02
N ALA A 24 9.42 -7.57 -14.09
CA ALA A 24 10.30 -8.75 -14.01
C ALA A 24 11.53 -8.53 -13.10
N LYS A 25 12.07 -7.30 -13.06
CA LYS A 25 13.22 -6.94 -12.21
C LYS A 25 12.85 -6.69 -10.74
N LEU A 26 11.56 -6.60 -10.42
CA LEU A 26 11.03 -6.31 -9.09
C LEU A 26 9.92 -7.31 -8.74
N PRO A 27 10.24 -8.61 -8.60
CA PRO A 27 9.23 -9.67 -8.44
C PRO A 27 8.46 -9.58 -7.12
N SER A 28 8.94 -8.81 -6.14
CA SER A 28 8.25 -8.59 -4.87
C SER A 28 7.19 -7.50 -4.94
N TYR A 29 7.08 -6.75 -6.04
CA TYR A 29 6.15 -5.63 -6.17
C TYR A 29 4.81 -6.15 -6.68
N ALA A 30 3.81 -6.17 -5.80
CA ALA A 30 2.47 -6.64 -6.08
C ALA A 30 1.52 -5.45 -6.25
N VAL A 31 0.98 -5.29 -7.45
CA VAL A 31 -0.02 -4.29 -7.80
C VAL A 31 -1.41 -4.82 -7.45
N LEU A 32 -2.20 -3.96 -6.81
CA LEU A 32 -3.57 -4.22 -6.41
C LEU A 32 -4.48 -3.26 -7.20
N ARG A 33 -5.20 -3.79 -8.19
CA ARG A 33 -6.05 -3.00 -9.09
C ARG A 33 -7.39 -3.68 -9.36
N HIS A 34 -8.39 -2.87 -9.70
CA HIS A 34 -9.74 -3.36 -10.03
C HIS A 34 -9.71 -4.31 -11.24
N CYS A 35 -10.52 -5.37 -11.21
CA CYS A 35 -10.69 -6.31 -12.33
C CYS A 35 -11.57 -5.74 -13.47
N ASN A 36 -12.07 -4.51 -13.33
CA ASN A 36 -12.86 -3.84 -14.34
C ASN A 36 -12.01 -3.34 -15.52
N LYS A 37 -12.68 -2.93 -16.62
CA LYS A 37 -12.01 -2.44 -17.85
C LYS A 37 -11.03 -1.28 -17.62
N LYS A 38 -11.27 -0.45 -16.59
CA LYS A 38 -10.41 0.71 -16.28
C LYS A 38 -9.15 0.30 -15.52
N GLY A 39 -9.17 -0.83 -14.81
CA GLY A 39 -7.99 -1.39 -14.15
C GLY A 39 -7.32 -0.44 -13.17
N LYS A 40 -8.08 0.43 -12.48
CA LYS A 40 -7.50 1.46 -11.60
C LYS A 40 -6.83 0.82 -10.39
N TRP A 41 -5.64 1.30 -10.06
CA TRP A 41 -4.89 0.84 -8.90
C TRP A 41 -5.45 1.46 -7.63
N PHE A 42 -5.59 0.64 -6.59
CA PHE A 42 -5.95 1.09 -5.26
C PHE A 42 -4.84 0.86 -4.25
N ALA A 43 -3.93 -0.08 -4.50
CA ALA A 43 -2.76 -0.25 -3.65
C ALA A 43 -1.56 -0.84 -4.42
N LEU A 44 -0.40 -0.75 -3.79
CA LEU A 44 0.83 -1.39 -4.22
C LEU A 44 1.55 -1.88 -2.97
N ILE A 45 1.90 -3.17 -2.94
CA ILE A 45 2.82 -3.73 -1.94
C ILE A 45 4.19 -3.85 -2.58
N ALA A 46 5.22 -3.35 -1.92
CA ALA A 46 6.60 -3.37 -2.44
C ALA A 46 7.59 -3.66 -1.32
N ASN A 47 8.72 -4.30 -1.66
CA ASN A 47 9.86 -4.42 -0.75
C ASN A 47 10.92 -3.40 -1.16
N VAL A 48 11.22 -2.43 -0.29
CA VAL A 48 12.05 -1.27 -0.62
C VAL A 48 13.18 -1.12 0.40
N SER A 49 14.36 -0.70 -0.05
CA SER A 49 15.47 -0.34 0.84
C SER A 49 15.04 0.73 1.85
N LYS A 50 15.34 0.53 3.13
CA LYS A 50 15.03 1.49 4.21
C LYS A 50 15.60 2.88 3.92
N THR A 51 16.82 2.95 3.40
CA THR A 51 17.47 4.20 2.98
C THR A 51 16.69 4.98 1.92
N LYS A 52 16.04 4.28 0.97
CA LYS A 52 15.21 4.92 -0.07
C LYS A 52 13.88 5.44 0.48
N LEU A 53 13.45 4.91 1.62
CA LEU A 53 12.26 5.37 2.36
C LEU A 53 12.59 6.51 3.34
N GLY A 54 13.87 6.89 3.48
CA GLY A 54 14.31 7.86 4.49
C GLY A 54 14.35 7.30 5.90
N LEU A 55 14.29 5.97 6.06
CA LEU A 55 14.41 5.27 7.33
C LEU A 55 15.89 5.01 7.66
N THR A 56 16.20 4.96 8.96
CA THR A 56 17.52 4.60 9.45
C THR A 56 17.76 3.08 9.40
N GLY A 57 19.04 2.71 9.31
CA GLY A 57 19.48 1.31 9.28
C GLY A 57 19.58 0.70 7.87
N GLU A 58 20.12 -0.52 7.84
CA GLU A 58 20.33 -1.29 6.63
C GLU A 58 19.15 -2.26 6.34
N GLY A 59 19.12 -2.78 5.12
CA GLY A 59 18.13 -3.75 4.67
C GLY A 59 16.90 -3.14 4.01
N THR A 60 15.85 -3.94 3.89
CA THR A 60 14.59 -3.57 3.23
C THR A 60 13.43 -3.58 4.21
N ALA A 61 12.34 -2.93 3.81
CA ALA A 61 11.06 -2.96 4.49
C ALA A 61 9.96 -3.23 3.45
N ASP A 62 8.98 -4.02 3.84
CA ASP A 62 7.75 -4.12 3.08
C ASP A 62 6.91 -2.86 3.34
N ILE A 63 6.36 -2.31 2.26
CA ILE A 63 5.52 -1.12 2.32
C ILE A 63 4.19 -1.39 1.62
N LEU A 64 3.16 -0.68 2.08
CA LEU A 64 1.88 -0.56 1.42
C LEU A 64 1.70 0.89 0.97
N ASN A 65 1.78 1.10 -0.34
CA ASN A 65 1.31 2.32 -0.97
C ASN A 65 -0.19 2.25 -1.13
N ILE A 66 -0.89 3.29 -0.71
CA ILE A 66 -2.34 3.31 -0.74
C ILE A 66 -2.89 4.65 -1.17
N LYS A 67 -4.00 4.63 -1.92
CA LYS A 67 -4.67 5.83 -2.38
C LYS A 67 -5.62 6.37 -1.32
N CYS A 68 -5.53 7.66 -1.04
CA CYS A 68 -6.37 8.34 -0.08
C CYS A 68 -6.85 9.69 -0.62
N GLU A 69 -7.88 10.23 0.00
CA GLU A 69 -8.26 11.63 -0.23
C GLU A 69 -7.18 12.57 0.32
N PRO A 70 -6.94 13.74 -0.29
CA PRO A 70 -5.89 14.67 0.14
C PRO A 70 -5.97 15.07 1.62
N ASP A 71 -7.17 15.21 2.16
CA ASP A 71 -7.38 15.59 3.56
C ASP A 71 -6.94 14.45 4.49
N VAL A 72 -7.28 13.20 4.15
CA VAL A 72 -6.84 11.99 4.87
C VAL A 72 -5.32 11.83 4.80
N VAL A 73 -4.71 12.08 3.63
CA VAL A 73 -3.24 12.08 3.50
C VAL A 73 -2.62 13.09 4.45
N SER A 74 -3.19 14.29 4.54
CA SER A 74 -2.67 15.38 5.38
C SER A 74 -2.73 15.04 6.87
N ILE A 75 -3.80 14.36 7.31
CA ILE A 75 -3.97 13.91 8.69
C ILE A 75 -3.01 12.75 9.01
N LEU A 76 -3.02 11.68 8.21
CA LEU A 76 -2.22 10.48 8.50
C LEU A 76 -0.72 10.74 8.42
N ARG A 77 -0.27 11.72 7.63
CA ARG A 77 1.15 12.13 7.56
C ARG A 77 1.70 12.74 8.85
N GLN A 78 0.85 13.00 9.84
CA GLN A 78 1.28 13.40 11.19
C GLN A 78 1.78 12.19 12.01
N ASP A 79 1.41 10.97 11.61
CA ASP A 79 1.92 9.74 12.21
C ASP A 79 3.35 9.46 11.71
N LYS A 80 4.27 9.18 12.65
CA LYS A 80 5.67 8.84 12.38
C LYS A 80 5.82 7.59 11.49
N ASN A 81 4.83 6.70 11.48
CA ASN A 81 4.83 5.44 10.74
C ASN A 81 4.28 5.60 9.31
N VAL A 82 3.80 6.80 8.95
CA VAL A 82 3.26 7.11 7.61
C VAL A 82 4.24 7.99 6.83
N LEU A 83 4.79 7.41 5.78
CA LEU A 83 5.78 8.05 4.91
C LEU A 83 5.11 8.74 3.71
N PRO A 84 5.79 9.69 3.05
CA PRO A 84 5.31 10.21 1.77
C PRO A 84 5.17 9.06 0.76
N ALA A 85 4.25 9.20 -0.19
CA ALA A 85 4.04 8.18 -1.21
C ALA A 85 5.34 7.80 -1.95
N TYR A 86 5.63 6.50 -2.03
CA TYR A 86 6.78 5.99 -2.76
C TYR A 86 6.46 5.87 -4.25
N HIS A 87 7.18 6.58 -5.13
CA HIS A 87 6.93 6.66 -6.59
C HIS A 87 5.51 7.09 -7.05
N MET A 88 4.59 7.38 -6.15
CA MET A 88 3.21 7.79 -6.46
C MET A 88 3.00 9.29 -6.16
N ASN A 89 1.83 9.81 -6.56
CA ASN A 89 1.46 11.20 -6.30
C ASN A 89 1.22 11.43 -4.79
N LYS A 90 2.11 12.17 -4.14
CA LYS A 90 2.11 12.45 -2.69
C LYS A 90 0.87 13.20 -2.18
N ARG A 91 0.05 13.78 -3.06
CA ARG A 91 -1.23 14.43 -2.69
C ARG A 91 -2.35 13.42 -2.49
N HIS A 92 -2.29 12.27 -3.18
CA HIS A 92 -3.38 11.29 -3.24
C HIS A 92 -2.97 9.91 -2.77
N TRP A 93 -1.71 9.74 -2.41
CA TRP A 93 -1.16 8.47 -1.98
C TRP A 93 -0.31 8.69 -0.75
N LEU A 94 -0.19 7.64 0.06
CA LEU A 94 0.69 7.57 1.21
C LEU A 94 1.33 6.19 1.29
N THR A 95 2.43 6.09 2.02
CA THR A 95 3.16 4.84 2.23
C THR A 95 3.07 4.45 3.69
N ILE A 96 2.60 3.23 3.96
CA ILE A 96 2.62 2.61 5.29
C ILE A 96 3.76 1.60 5.31
N VAL A 97 4.57 1.61 6.35
CA VAL A 97 5.60 0.59 6.58
C VAL A 97 4.94 -0.62 7.25
N LEU A 98 5.01 -1.79 6.60
CA LEU A 98 4.44 -3.03 7.15
C LEU A 98 5.33 -3.63 8.23
N ASP A 99 4.70 -4.44 9.09
CA ASP A 99 5.28 -5.06 10.28
C ASP A 99 5.92 -4.00 11.23
N SER A 100 5.33 -2.80 11.25
CA SER A 100 5.62 -1.70 12.18
C SER A 100 4.46 -1.52 13.18
N ASP A 101 4.36 -0.36 13.84
CA ASP A 101 3.31 -0.05 14.84
C ASP A 101 1.88 0.09 14.23
N PHE A 102 1.66 -0.28 12.96
CA PHE A 102 0.35 -0.19 12.30
C PHE A 102 -0.45 -1.49 12.49
N GLU A 103 -1.62 -1.42 13.11
CA GLU A 103 -2.48 -2.59 13.33
C GLU A 103 -3.14 -3.08 12.01
N LEU A 104 -3.37 -4.39 11.87
CA LEU A 104 -3.97 -4.97 10.66
C LEU A 104 -5.36 -4.41 10.37
N ASP A 105 -6.16 -4.17 11.40
CA ASP A 105 -7.51 -3.62 11.25
C ASP A 105 -7.50 -2.20 10.67
N GLU A 106 -6.48 -1.39 10.99
CA GLU A 106 -6.32 -0.05 10.42
C GLU A 106 -5.89 -0.15 8.95
N ILE A 107 -4.98 -1.07 8.64
CA ILE A 107 -4.58 -1.35 7.25
C ILE A 107 -5.79 -1.78 6.41
N TYR A 108 -6.63 -2.67 6.93
CA TYR A 108 -7.84 -3.12 6.24
C TYR A 108 -8.84 -1.97 6.01
N LYS A 109 -9.07 -1.12 7.00
CA LYS A 109 -9.92 0.09 6.84
C LYS A 109 -9.39 1.02 5.75
N LEU A 110 -8.09 1.25 5.71
CA LEU A 110 -7.48 2.10 4.68
C LEU A 110 -7.58 1.46 3.30
N LEU A 111 -7.35 0.14 3.17
CA LEU A 111 -7.56 -0.63 1.93
C LEU A 111 -8.98 -0.50 1.42
N ASP A 112 -9.95 -0.65 2.31
CA ASP A 112 -11.37 -0.49 2.05
C ASP A 112 -11.68 0.90 1.46
N TRP A 113 -11.12 1.95 2.08
CA TRP A 113 -11.30 3.33 1.62
C TRP A 113 -10.69 3.55 0.24
N SER A 114 -9.46 3.08 0.05
CA SER A 114 -8.76 3.20 -1.23
C SER A 114 -9.47 2.45 -2.36
N TYR A 115 -9.93 1.23 -2.07
CA TYR A 115 -10.70 0.41 -3.01
C TYR A 115 -11.96 1.16 -3.44
N ARG A 116 -12.76 1.66 -2.48
CA ARG A 116 -13.97 2.44 -2.77
C ARG A 116 -13.68 3.73 -3.53
N LEU A 117 -12.63 4.47 -3.18
CA LEU A 117 -12.21 5.71 -3.83
C LEU A 117 -11.88 5.52 -5.32
N THR A 118 -11.48 4.31 -5.71
CA THR A 118 -10.98 4.00 -7.05
C THR A 118 -11.92 3.16 -7.90
N LEU A 119 -13.09 2.79 -7.38
CA LEU A 119 -14.12 2.04 -8.12
C LEU A 119 -14.73 2.83 -9.30
N LYS A 120 -14.68 4.16 -9.28
CA LYS A 120 -15.30 5.05 -10.27
C LYS A 120 -14.61 5.03 -11.64
#